data_AF-A0A7Z9QJR3-F1
#
_entry.id   AF-A0A7Z9QJR3-F1
#
_cell.length_a   1.000
_cell.length_b   1.000
_cell.length_c   1.000
_cell.angle_alpha   90.00
_cell.angle_beta   90.00
_cell.angle_gamma   90.00
#
_symmetry.space_group_name_H-M   'P 1'
#
loop_
_entity.id
_entity.type
_entity.pdbx_description
1 polymer ?
#
loop_
_entity_poly.entity_id
_entity_poly.type
_entity_poly.pdbx_seq_one_letter_code
_entity_poly.pdbx_strand_id
1 'polypeptide(L)'
;KVRDGFEGCLLAREGHNDITFLRTYLDEEMCQELNLFSYSYKKSKDYISVDETSDTEGWEKVRDSLIKTVGLNAIPVIYVEQMKKDHTLILRHEHDGRDLDMEYATKVFSYIRDLWGDNVKLFTVLEGELWEF
;
A
#
# COMPACT_ATOMS: atom_id res chain seq x y z
N LYS A 1 -9.63 17.85 -22.30
CA LYS A 1 -10.41 18.19 -21.09
C LYS A 1 -9.94 19.57 -20.63
N VAL A 2 -10.85 20.53 -20.41
CA VAL A 2 -10.47 21.86 -19.92
C VAL A 2 -9.84 21.68 -18.54
N ARG A 3 -8.59 22.13 -18.38
CA ARG A 3 -7.93 22.22 -17.07
C ARG A 3 -8.54 23.44 -16.40
N ASP A 4 -9.62 23.26 -15.65
CA ASP A 4 -10.40 24.31 -14.96
C ASP A 4 -9.61 25.03 -13.84
N GLY A 5 -8.27 24.99 -13.89
CA GLY A 5 -7.36 25.64 -12.97
C GLY A 5 -7.70 25.34 -11.52
N PHE A 6 -7.79 26.40 -10.72
CA PHE A 6 -8.07 26.31 -9.29
C PHE A 6 -9.49 25.79 -8.98
N GLU A 7 -10.50 26.13 -9.79
CA GLU A 7 -11.88 25.67 -9.58
C GLU A 7 -11.98 24.15 -9.77
N GLY A 8 -11.31 23.63 -10.80
CA GLY A 8 -11.20 22.18 -11.00
C GLY A 8 -10.54 21.46 -9.82
N CYS A 9 -9.51 22.05 -9.21
CA CYS A 9 -8.90 21.49 -8.00
C CYS A 9 -9.86 21.46 -6.81
N LEU A 10 -10.70 22.49 -6.63
CA LEU A 10 -11.70 22.52 -5.56
C LEU A 10 -12.77 21.44 -5.75
N LEU A 11 -13.29 21.30 -6.97
CA LEU A 11 -14.27 20.27 -7.30
C LEU A 11 -13.70 18.86 -7.10
N ALA A 12 -12.48 18.63 -7.56
CA ALA A 12 -11.78 17.37 -7.35
C ALA A 12 -11.65 17.04 -5.85
N ARG A 13 -11.26 18.02 -5.04
CA ARG A 13 -11.08 17.85 -3.59
C ARG A 13 -12.40 17.64 -2.84
N GLU A 14 -13.50 18.19 -3.34
CA GLU A 14 -14.83 17.99 -2.78
C GLU A 14 -15.39 16.60 -3.10
N GLY A 15 -15.17 16.11 -4.33
CA GLY A 15 -15.77 14.86 -4.83
C GLY A 15 -14.90 13.60 -4.71
N HIS A 16 -13.59 13.74 -4.51
CA HIS A 16 -12.65 12.62 -4.60
C HIS A 16 -11.70 12.53 -3.40
N ASN A 17 -11.43 11.29 -2.99
CA ASN A 17 -10.25 10.94 -2.18
C ASN A 17 -9.05 10.64 -3.09
N ASP A 18 -7.85 10.43 -2.52
CA ASP A 18 -6.62 10.21 -3.27
C ASP A 18 -6.73 9.13 -4.37
N ILE A 19 -7.38 8.01 -4.06
CA ILE A 19 -7.55 6.88 -4.99
C ILE A 19 -8.46 7.27 -6.16
N THR A 20 -9.64 7.79 -5.85
CA THR A 20 -10.64 8.15 -6.86
C THR A 20 -10.16 9.33 -7.70
N PHE A 21 -9.42 10.26 -7.11
CA PHE A 21 -8.79 11.36 -7.83
C PHE A 21 -7.82 10.84 -8.90
N LEU A 22 -6.86 9.97 -8.52
CA LEU A 22 -5.92 9.40 -9.47
C LEU A 22 -6.63 8.58 -10.56
N ARG A 23 -7.63 7.77 -10.21
CA ARG A 23 -8.40 7.00 -11.20
C ARG A 23 -9.14 7.87 -12.21
N THR A 24 -9.67 9.00 -11.79
CA THR A 24 -10.49 9.88 -12.63
C THR A 24 -9.66 10.86 -13.45
N TYR A 25 -8.59 11.40 -12.87
CA TYR A 25 -7.86 12.53 -13.45
C TYR A 25 -6.49 12.16 -14.02
N LEU A 26 -5.83 11.10 -13.55
CA LEU A 26 -4.53 10.68 -14.09
C LEU A 26 -4.75 9.78 -15.32
N ASP A 27 -4.72 10.39 -16.51
CA ASP A 27 -4.82 9.71 -17.81
C ASP A 27 -3.46 9.58 -18.52
N GLU A 28 -3.43 8.87 -19.66
CA GLU A 28 -2.21 8.57 -20.42
C GLU A 28 -1.40 9.82 -20.76
N GLU A 29 -2.04 10.87 -21.27
CA GLU A 29 -1.39 12.13 -21.66
C GLU A 29 -0.71 12.78 -20.44
N MET A 30 -1.39 12.81 -19.29
CA MET A 30 -0.79 13.32 -18.05
C MET A 30 0.36 12.46 -17.55
N CYS A 31 0.23 11.13 -17.59
CA CYS A 31 1.31 10.22 -17.22
C CYS A 31 2.57 10.47 -18.08
N GLN A 32 2.40 10.70 -19.39
CA GLN A 32 3.48 11.02 -20.31
C GLN A 32 4.09 12.39 -20.05
N GLU A 33 3.25 13.43 -19.91
CA GLU A 33 3.71 14.81 -19.62
C GLU A 33 4.50 14.89 -18.32
N LEU A 34 4.05 14.17 -17.29
CA LEU A 34 4.71 14.09 -15.98
C LEU A 34 5.90 13.12 -15.95
N ASN A 35 6.18 12.41 -17.05
CA ASN A 35 7.23 11.39 -17.15
C ASN A 35 7.14 10.33 -16.03
N LEU A 36 5.94 9.84 -15.74
CA LEU A 36 5.74 8.83 -14.71
C LEU A 36 6.25 7.46 -15.16
N PHE A 37 6.76 6.68 -14.22
CA PHE A 37 7.11 5.28 -14.40
C PHE A 37 7.03 4.58 -13.05
N SER A 38 6.80 3.27 -13.06
CA SER A 38 6.89 2.44 -11.86
C SER A 38 8.26 1.78 -11.79
N TYR A 39 8.74 1.55 -10.58
CA TYR A 39 10.00 0.87 -10.35
C TYR A 39 9.91 -0.01 -9.11
N SER A 40 10.73 -1.05 -9.07
CA SER A 40 10.89 -1.88 -7.89
C SER A 40 12.34 -2.28 -7.69
N TYR A 41 12.69 -2.48 -6.43
CA TYR A 41 13.97 -3.03 -6.04
C TYR A 41 13.95 -4.55 -6.18
N LYS A 42 14.81 -5.10 -7.04
CA LYS A 42 14.92 -6.54 -7.27
C LYS A 42 15.89 -7.14 -6.25
N LYS A 43 15.38 -7.58 -5.09
CA LYS A 43 16.16 -8.22 -4.02
C LYS A 43 17.17 -9.27 -4.52
N SER A 44 16.77 -10.11 -5.48
CA SER A 44 17.61 -11.19 -6.02
C SER A 44 18.83 -10.71 -6.81
N LYS A 45 18.82 -9.47 -7.31
CA LYS A 45 19.87 -8.93 -8.16
C LYS A 45 20.50 -7.63 -7.63
N ASP A 46 20.04 -7.14 -6.48
CA ASP A 46 20.54 -5.93 -5.81
C ASP A 46 20.59 -4.69 -6.73
N TYR A 47 19.50 -4.43 -7.45
CA TYR A 47 19.34 -3.21 -8.24
C TYR A 47 17.87 -2.78 -8.37
N ILE A 48 17.66 -1.53 -8.75
CA ILE A 48 16.34 -0.96 -9.06
C ILE A 48 16.09 -1.11 -10.56
N SER A 49 14.99 -1.74 -10.94
CA SER A 49 14.51 -1.74 -12.33
C SER A 49 13.26 -0.89 -12.48
N VAL A 50 13.17 -0.20 -13.61
CA VAL A 50 11.89 0.32 -14.11
C VAL A 50 11.03 -0.88 -14.51
N ASP A 51 9.81 -0.94 -13.98
CA ASP A 51 8.87 -2.01 -14.26
C ASP A 51 7.95 -1.64 -15.43
N GLU A 52 7.40 -0.43 -15.42
CA GLU A 52 6.48 0.06 -16.46
C GLU A 52 6.72 1.56 -16.73
N THR A 53 6.46 1.99 -17.96
CA THR A 53 6.54 3.41 -18.36
C THR A 53 5.17 3.94 -18.78
N SER A 54 5.04 5.25 -18.94
CA SER A 54 3.77 5.90 -19.31
C SER A 54 3.38 5.77 -20.79
N ASP A 55 3.89 4.76 -21.50
CA ASP A 55 3.44 4.46 -22.86
C ASP A 55 1.98 3.95 -22.86
N THR A 56 1.42 3.77 -24.07
CA THR A 56 0.02 3.39 -24.26
C THR A 56 -0.36 2.06 -23.60
N GLU A 57 0.60 1.15 -23.38
CA GLU A 57 0.36 -0.15 -22.73
C GLU A 57 0.62 -0.11 -21.22
N GLY A 58 1.51 0.78 -20.76
CA GLY A 58 2.01 0.82 -19.39
C GLY A 58 1.39 1.88 -18.48
N TRP A 59 0.80 2.96 -19.02
CA TRP A 59 0.32 4.08 -18.21
C TRP A 59 -0.72 3.68 -17.15
N GLU A 60 -1.61 2.71 -17.45
CA GLU A 60 -2.59 2.20 -16.49
C GLU A 60 -1.90 1.50 -15.32
N LYS A 61 -0.86 0.71 -15.59
CA LYS A 61 -0.09 0.04 -14.55
C LYS A 61 0.74 1.00 -13.72
N VAL A 62 1.25 2.08 -14.33
CA VAL A 62 1.92 3.17 -13.62
C VAL A 62 0.94 3.84 -12.65
N ARG A 63 -0.27 4.21 -13.12
CA ARG A 63 -1.34 4.77 -12.29
C ARG A 63 -1.73 3.83 -11.16
N ASP A 64 -1.95 2.55 -11.47
CA ASP A 64 -2.38 1.55 -10.49
C ASP A 64 -1.29 1.29 -9.44
N SER A 65 -0.02 1.35 -9.83
CA SER A 65 1.12 1.27 -8.90
C SER A 65 1.16 2.48 -7.96
N LEU A 66 0.92 3.70 -8.48
CA LEU A 66 0.84 4.91 -7.67
C LEU A 66 -0.34 4.88 -6.69
N ILE A 67 -1.50 4.33 -7.10
CA ILE A 67 -2.66 4.17 -6.24
C ILE A 67 -2.35 3.28 -5.03
N LYS A 68 -1.51 2.25 -5.18
CA LYS A 68 -1.12 1.37 -4.07
C LYS A 68 -0.25 2.06 -3.01
N THR A 69 0.37 3.18 -3.33
CA THR A 69 1.31 3.88 -2.44
C THR A 69 0.81 5.23 -1.95
N VAL A 70 -0.31 5.74 -2.49
CA VAL A 70 -0.86 7.04 -2.09
C VAL A 70 -1.70 6.96 -0.81
N GLY A 71 -1.69 8.03 -0.02
CA GLY A 71 -2.54 8.19 1.16
C GLY A 71 -2.30 7.10 2.20
N LEU A 72 -3.39 6.50 2.69
CA LEU A 72 -3.33 5.43 3.70
C LEU A 72 -3.03 4.06 3.10
N ASN A 73 -3.04 3.90 1.77
CA ASN A 73 -2.72 2.61 1.14
C ASN A 73 -1.26 2.22 1.35
N ALA A 74 -0.38 3.14 1.75
CA ALA A 74 0.99 2.81 2.14
C ALA A 74 1.08 2.09 3.50
N ILE A 75 0.03 2.15 4.33
CA ILE A 75 0.04 1.64 5.70
C ILE A 75 -0.46 0.20 5.72
N PRO A 76 0.28 -0.75 6.32
CA PRO A 76 -0.17 -2.13 6.46
C PRO A 76 -1.47 -2.23 7.27
N VAL A 77 -2.39 -3.07 6.82
CA VAL A 77 -3.68 -3.30 7.49
C VAL A 77 -3.58 -4.54 8.37
N ILE A 78 -3.60 -4.33 9.69
CA ILE A 78 -3.64 -5.41 10.68
C ILE A 78 -4.96 -5.35 11.43
N TYR A 79 -5.69 -6.45 11.47
CA TYR A 79 -7.00 -6.54 12.12
C TYR A 79 -7.06 -7.72 13.10
N VAL A 80 -8.02 -7.65 14.02
CA VAL A 80 -8.32 -8.74 14.94
C VAL A 80 -9.11 -9.81 14.18
N GLU A 81 -8.49 -10.97 13.99
CA GLU A 81 -9.15 -12.11 13.35
C GLU A 81 -10.05 -12.85 14.33
N GLN A 82 -9.57 -13.09 15.55
CA GLN A 82 -10.34 -13.73 16.62
C GLN A 82 -9.71 -13.50 18.00
N MET A 83 -10.54 -13.56 19.04
CA MET A 83 -10.10 -13.66 20.42
C MET A 83 -10.47 -15.04 20.96
N LYS A 84 -9.49 -15.80 21.45
CA LYS A 84 -9.72 -17.13 22.00
C LYS A 84 -10.28 -17.06 23.42
N LYS A 85 -10.84 -18.19 23.89
CA LYS A 85 -11.38 -18.34 25.26
C LYS A 85 -10.32 -18.20 26.35
N ASP A 86 -9.06 -18.46 26.02
CA ASP A 86 -7.90 -18.29 26.89
C ASP A 86 -7.32 -16.87 26.83
N HIS A 87 -8.09 -15.90 26.32
CA HIS A 87 -7.69 -14.51 26.10
C HIS A 87 -6.57 -14.30 25.08
N THR A 88 -6.19 -15.32 24.30
CA THR A 88 -5.22 -15.11 23.20
C THR A 88 -5.84 -14.24 22.10
N LEU A 89 -5.18 -13.11 21.79
CA LEU A 89 -5.54 -12.23 20.68
C LEU A 89 -4.88 -12.71 19.39
N ILE A 90 -5.67 -13.02 18.36
CA ILE A 90 -5.16 -13.40 17.05
C ILE A 90 -5.32 -12.22 16.09
N LEU A 91 -4.19 -11.74 15.61
CA LEU A 91 -4.09 -10.67 14.63
C LEU A 91 -3.71 -11.24 13.27
N ARG A 92 -4.25 -10.63 12.22
CA ARG A 92 -3.96 -10.96 10.83
C ARG A 92 -3.55 -9.71 10.08
N HIS A 93 -2.44 -9.79 9.36
CA HIS A 93 -2.08 -8.81 8.35
C HIS A 93 -2.84 -9.13 7.06
N GLU A 94 -3.64 -8.17 6.57
CA GLU A 94 -4.21 -8.21 5.22
C GLU A 94 -3.10 -7.92 4.22
N HIS A 95 -2.43 -8.98 3.76
CA HIS A 95 -1.28 -8.86 2.86
C HIS A 95 -1.74 -8.46 1.46
N ASP A 96 -1.26 -7.30 0.99
CA ASP A 96 -1.60 -6.73 -0.31
C ASP A 96 -0.48 -6.87 -1.35
N GLY A 97 0.43 -7.81 -1.12
CA GLY A 97 1.62 -8.06 -1.93
C GLY A 97 2.90 -7.44 -1.36
N ARG A 98 2.82 -6.73 -0.23
CA ARG A 98 3.99 -6.14 0.45
C ARG A 98 4.23 -6.81 1.80
N ASP A 99 5.48 -7.20 2.01
CA ASP A 99 5.93 -7.74 3.28
C ASP A 99 6.06 -6.63 4.33
N LEU A 100 5.84 -6.98 5.59
CA LEU A 100 6.11 -6.07 6.70
C LEU A 100 7.63 -5.85 6.84
N ASP A 101 8.03 -4.64 7.20
CA ASP A 101 9.38 -4.41 7.72
C ASP A 101 9.52 -5.17 9.04
N MET A 102 10.39 -6.19 9.06
CA MET A 102 10.48 -7.11 10.19
C MET A 102 11.04 -6.46 11.45
N GLU A 103 11.94 -5.49 11.32
CA GLU A 103 12.49 -4.80 12.48
C GLU A 103 11.41 -3.93 13.13
N TYR A 104 10.65 -3.20 12.31
CA TYR A 104 9.55 -2.37 12.77
C TYR A 104 8.38 -3.21 13.32
N ALA A 105 7.96 -4.23 12.59
CA ALA A 105 6.87 -5.12 12.98
C ALA A 105 7.14 -5.84 14.30
N THR A 106 8.38 -6.28 14.54
CA THR A 106 8.77 -6.91 15.81
C THR A 106 8.59 -5.96 16.99
N LYS A 107 8.98 -4.68 16.84
CA LYS A 107 8.79 -3.64 17.87
C LYS A 107 7.31 -3.32 18.11
N VAL A 108 6.52 -3.21 17.04
CA VAL A 108 5.07 -2.98 17.15
C VAL A 108 4.40 -4.16 17.84
N PHE A 109 4.75 -5.39 17.48
CA PHE A 109 4.23 -6.60 18.11
C PHE A 109 4.54 -6.67 19.61
N SER A 110 5.74 -6.28 20.04
CA SER A 110 6.04 -6.22 21.48
C SER A 110 5.14 -5.21 22.21
N TYR A 111 4.90 -4.03 21.63
CA TYR A 111 3.99 -3.05 22.25
C TYR A 111 2.53 -3.54 22.29
N ILE A 112 2.08 -4.26 21.25
CA ILE A 112 0.74 -4.86 21.25
C ILE A 112 0.62 -5.88 22.39
N ARG A 113 1.63 -6.72 22.59
CA ARG A 113 1.66 -7.68 23.70
C ARG A 113 1.63 -7.00 25.06
N ASP A 114 2.42 -5.94 25.23
CA ASP A 114 2.44 -5.15 26.48
C ASP A 114 1.10 -4.50 26.77
N LEU A 115 0.42 -3.96 25.75
CA LEU A 115 -0.90 -3.34 25.88
C LEU A 115 -2.02 -4.36 26.12
N TRP A 116 -1.95 -5.54 25.47
CA TRP A 116 -2.95 -6.58 25.64
C TRP A 116 -2.84 -7.28 27.00
N GLY A 117 -1.61 -7.49 27.49
CA GLY A 117 -1.36 -8.10 28.79
C GLY A 117 -1.49 -9.64 28.85
N ASP A 118 -1.77 -10.29 27.72
CA ASP A 118 -1.84 -11.75 27.57
C ASP A 118 -1.19 -12.19 26.23
N ASN A 119 -1.42 -13.42 25.81
CA ASN A 119 -0.91 -13.99 24.57
C ASN A 119 -1.46 -13.25 23.34
N VAL A 120 -0.58 -12.91 22.42
CA VAL A 120 -0.92 -12.35 21.11
C VAL A 120 -0.19 -13.19 20.07
N LYS A 121 -0.86 -13.50 18.96
CA LYS A 121 -0.25 -14.07 17.76
C LYS A 121 -0.57 -13.16 16.59
N LEU A 122 0.44 -12.77 15.83
CA LEU A 122 0.24 -12.02 14.59
C LEU A 122 0.67 -12.90 13.43
N PHE A 123 -0.23 -13.10 12.47
CA PHE A 123 0.06 -13.83 11.25
C PHE A 123 0.21 -12.89 10.06
N THR A 124 1.27 -13.07 9.28
CA THR A 124 1.53 -12.37 8.01
C THR A 124 2.07 -13.36 6.97
N VAL A 125 2.26 -12.89 5.73
CA VAL A 125 3.05 -13.57 4.72
C VAL A 125 4.40 -12.83 4.58
N LEU A 126 5.49 -13.57 4.43
CA LEU A 126 6.82 -13.07 4.10
C LEU A 126 7.39 -13.92 2.96
N GLU A 127 7.79 -13.27 1.86
CA GLU A 127 8.36 -13.95 0.69
C GLU A 127 7.49 -15.12 0.16
N GLY A 128 6.17 -15.04 0.36
CA GLY A 128 5.20 -16.05 -0.07
C GLY A 128 4.92 -17.16 0.97
N GLU A 129 5.59 -17.15 2.11
CA GLU A 129 5.40 -18.12 3.19
C GLU A 129 4.65 -17.53 4.39
N LEU A 130 3.82 -18.34 5.05
CA LEU A 130 3.12 -17.93 6.27
C LEU A 130 4.11 -17.73 7.42
N TRP A 131 4.06 -16.57 8.05
CA TRP A 131 4.87 -16.20 9.20
C TRP A 131 3.99 -15.91 10.42
N GLU A 132 4.43 -16.35 11.59
CA GLU A 132 3.81 -16.10 12.90
C GLU A 132 4.82 -15.37 13.81
N PHE A 133 4.38 -14.25 14.41
CA PHE A 133 5.08 -13.56 15.49
C PHE A 133 4.65 -14.08 16.86
#